data_AF-A0A2H5WEG6-F1
#
_entry.id   AF-A0A2H5WEG6-F1
#
_cell.length_a   1.000
_cell.length_b   1.000
_cell.length_c   1.000
_cell.angle_alpha   90.00
_cell.angle_beta   90.00
_cell.angle_gamma   90.00
#
_symmetry.space_group_name_H-M   'P 1'
#
loop_
_entity.id
_entity.type
_entity.pdbx_description
1 polymer ?
#
loop_
_entity_poly.entity_id
_entity_poly.type
_entity_poly.pdbx_seq_one_letter_code
_entity_poly.pdbx_strand_id
1 'polypeptide(L)' 'MAHNFLPCEREQSFLTPPSLKDWLPEDHLAWFVLDAVEQTGLSHFYARYRAAGWGPPPSTRR' A
#
# COMPACT_ATOMS: atom_id res chain seq x y z
N MET A 1 14.82 0.49 1.07
CA MET A 1 14.50 -0.22 2.33
C MET A 1 13.16 -0.89 2.11
N ALA A 2 13.14 -2.21 1.92
CA ALA A 2 11.93 -2.94 1.55
C ALA A 2 11.25 -3.46 2.82
N HIS A 3 10.36 -2.67 3.38
CA HIS A 3 9.29 -3.24 4.19
C HIS A 3 8.48 -4.16 3.26
N ASN A 4 8.02 -5.32 3.74
CA ASN A 4 7.22 -6.28 2.95
C ASN A 4 5.79 -5.74 2.67
N PHE A 5 5.69 -4.54 2.10
CA PHE A 5 4.45 -3.99 1.58
C PHE A 5 4.19 -4.58 0.20
N LEU A 6 2.93 -4.90 -0.06
CA LEU A 6 2.49 -5.23 -1.41
C LEU A 6 2.39 -3.91 -2.20
N PRO A 7 3.04 -3.80 -3.38
CA PRO A 7 2.84 -2.65 -4.24
C PRO A 7 1.39 -2.61 -4.70
N CYS A 8 0.77 -1.44 -4.63
CA CYS A 8 -0.54 -1.19 -5.21
C CYS A 8 -0.34 -0.48 -6.55
N GLU A 9 -0.53 -1.21 -7.65
CA GLU A 9 -0.47 -0.69 -9.01
C GLU A 9 -1.88 -0.25 -9.43
N ARG A 10 -2.13 1.06 -9.44
CA ARG A 10 -3.48 1.63 -9.56
C ARG A 10 -3.97 1.65 -11.01
N GLU A 11 -3.03 1.60 -11.95
CA GLU A 11 -3.25 1.49 -13.39
C GLU A 11 -3.36 0.04 -13.85
N GLN A 12 -3.18 -0.94 -12.96
CA GLN A 12 -3.22 -2.35 -13.31
C GLN A 12 -4.61 -2.74 -13.82
N SER A 13 -4.66 -3.12 -15.09
CA SER A 13 -5.86 -3.70 -15.69
C SER A 13 -6.03 -5.13 -15.19
N PHE A 14 -7.14 -5.40 -14.51
CA PHE A 14 -7.49 -6.75 -14.06
C PHE A 14 -8.08 -7.57 -15.21
N LEU A 15 -7.90 -8.90 -15.15
CA LEU A 15 -8.41 -9.84 -16.16
C LEU A 15 -9.95 -9.89 -16.21
N THR A 16 -10.63 -9.42 -15.16
CA THR A 16 -12.08 -9.29 -15.03
C THR A 16 -12.45 -7.86 -14.60
N PRO A 17 -13.57 -7.28 -15.07
CA PRO A 17 -13.97 -5.93 -14.66
C PRO A 17 -14.47 -5.92 -13.20
N PRO A 18 -14.29 -4.82 -12.44
CA PRO A 18 -13.83 -3.50 -12.85
C PRO A 18 -12.36 -3.23 -12.52
N SER A 19 -11.69 -2.45 -13.37
CA SER A 19 -10.43 -1.82 -13.00
C SER A 19 -10.64 -0.82 -11.87
N LEU A 20 -9.59 -0.46 -11.14
CA LEU A 20 -9.69 0.48 -10.00
C LEU A 20 -10.25 1.85 -10.43
N LYS A 21 -9.98 2.24 -11.68
CA LYS A 21 -10.48 3.46 -12.34
C LYS A 21 -11.97 3.41 -12.69
N ASP A 22 -12.51 2.22 -12.95
CA ASP A 22 -13.95 2.06 -13.17
C ASP A 22 -14.74 2.18 -11.86
N TRP A 23 -14.09 1.96 -10.72
CA TRP A 23 -14.69 2.03 -9.40
C TRP A 23 -14.55 3.42 -8.75
N LEU A 24 -13.44 4.11 -9.02
CA LEU A 24 -13.20 5.49 -8.59
C LEU A 24 -13.20 6.43 -9.80
N PRO A 25 -14.26 7.24 -9.98
CA PRO A 25 -14.25 8.33 -10.95
C PRO A 25 -13.04 9.25 -10.76
N GLU A 26 -12.62 9.94 -11.82
CA GLU A 26 -11.43 10.82 -11.80
C GLU A 26 -11.54 11.95 -10.76
N ASP A 27 -12.76 12.42 -10.46
CA ASP A 27 -13.02 13.48 -9.47
C ASP A 27 -13.26 12.94 -8.04
N HIS A 28 -12.89 11.70 -7.77
CA HIS A 28 -13.11 11.09 -6.45
C HIS A 28 -12.08 11.59 -5.42
N LEU A 29 -12.55 11.97 -4.23
CA LEU A 29 -11.74 12.50 -3.11
C LEU A 29 -10.53 11.62 -2.74
N ALA A 30 -10.61 10.31 -2.96
CA ALA A 30 -9.50 9.41 -2.69
C ALA A 30 -8.23 9.75 -3.48
N TRP A 31 -8.34 10.28 -4.71
CA TRP A 31 -7.19 10.76 -5.48
C TRP A 31 -6.53 11.96 -4.79
N PHE A 32 -7.34 12.91 -4.32
CA PHE A 32 -6.85 14.03 -3.54
C PHE A 32 -6.15 13.60 -2.23
N VAL A 33 -6.70 12.60 -1.53
CA VAL A 33 -6.06 12.06 -0.32
C VAL A 33 -4.72 11.39 -0.65
N LEU A 34 -4.62 10.67 -1.77
CA LEU A 34 -3.37 10.07 -2.22
C LEU A 34 -2.31 11.13 -2.50
N ASP A 35 -2.67 12.18 -3.25
CA ASP A 35 -1.76 13.29 -3.57
C ASP A 35 -1.31 14.04 -2.31
N ALA A 36 -2.21 14.26 -1.35
CA ALA A 36 -1.89 14.89 -0.08
C ALA A 36 -0.94 14.02 0.75
N VAL A 37 -1.18 12.71 0.79
CA VAL A 37 -0.35 11.75 1.53
C VAL A 37 1.05 11.63 0.92
N GLU A 38 1.18 11.69 -0.41
CA GLU A 38 2.49 11.68 -1.10
C GLU A 38 3.34 12.91 -0.72
N GLN A 39 2.71 14.07 -0.54
CA GLN A 39 3.38 15.30 -0.11
C GLN A 39 3.72 15.30 1.39
N THR A 40 3.02 14.48 2.20
CA THR A 40 3.35 14.34 3.61
C THR A 40 4.53 13.39 3.82
N GLY A 41 5.55 13.84 4.55
CA GLY A 41 6.72 13.01 4.87
C GLY A 41 6.36 11.82 5.76
N LEU A 42 6.15 10.64 5.17
CA LEU A 42 5.77 9.41 5.88
C LEU A 42 6.94 8.67 6.57
N SER A 43 8.14 9.24 6.56
CA SER A 43 9.37 8.60 7.05
C SER A 43 9.27 8.10 8.50
N HIS A 44 8.60 8.85 9.38
CA HIS A 44 8.40 8.45 10.78
C HIS A 44 7.45 7.24 10.92
N PHE A 45 6.46 7.10 10.05
CA PHE A 45 5.56 5.93 10.04
C PHE A 45 6.32 4.68 9.58
N TYR A 46 7.15 4.81 8.55
CA TYR A 46 8.00 3.73 8.06
C TYR A 46 9.10 3.33 9.04
N ALA A 47 9.64 4.28 9.82
CA ALA A 47 10.65 4.00 10.85
C ALA A 47 10.17 3.02 11.94
N ARG A 48 8.86 2.98 12.22
CA ARG A 48 8.26 2.02 13.15
C ARG A 48 8.12 0.62 12.56
N TYR A 49 8.07 0.49 11.23
CA TYR A 49 7.99 -0.81 10.57
C TYR A 49 9.35 -1.52 10.58
N ARG A 50 9.36 -2.79 10.98
CA ARG A 50 10.57 -3.63 10.92
C ARG A 50 11.07 -3.73 9.48
N ALA A 51 12.36 -3.47 9.28
CA ALA A 51 13.02 -3.57 7.97
C ALA A 51 13.13 -5.02 7.46
N ALA A 52 13.04 -6.02 8.34
CA ALA A 52 13.30 -7.42 8.00
C ALA A 52 12.10 -8.15 7.36
N GLY A 53 10.89 -7.59 7.39
CA GLY A 53 9.72 -8.13 6.71
C GLY A 53 9.21 -9.51 7.18
N TRP A 54 9.95 -10.24 8.03
CA TRP A 54 9.56 -11.55 8.51
C TRP A 54 8.49 -11.43 9.60
N GLY A 55 7.41 -12.21 9.45
CA GLY A 55 6.51 -12.52 10.55
C GLY A 55 7.28 -13.13 11.73
N PRO A 56 6.75 -13.09 12.96
CA PRO A 56 7.38 -13.78 14.08
C PRO A 56 7.68 -15.24 13.67
N PRO A 57 8.86 -15.79 14.02
CA PRO A 57 9.17 -17.17 13.69
C PRO A 57 8.03 -18.06 14.19
N PRO A 58 7.66 -19.12 13.45
CA PRO A 58 6.63 -20.03 13.91
C PRO A 58 6.98 -20.40 15.34
N SER A 59 6.10 -20.09 16.29
CA SER A 59 6.33 -20.41 17.68
C SER A 59 6.44 -21.93 17.73
N THR A 60 7.65 -22.45 17.85
CA THR A 60 7.88 -23.87 18.03
C THR A 60 7.21 -24.24 19.35
N ARG A 61 5.97 -24.75 19.27
CA ARG A 61 5.34 -25.39 20.42
C ARG A 61 6.19 -26.61 20.73
N ARG A 62 6.89 -26.54 21.86
CA ARG A 62 7.50 -27.70 22.51
C ARG A 62 6.42 -28.67 22.95
#